data_AF-A0A7W6PCJ3-F1
#
_entry.id   AF-A0A7W6PCJ3-F1
#
_cell.length_a   1.000
_cell.length_b   1.000
_cell.length_c   1.000
_cell.angle_alpha   90.00
_cell.angle_beta   90.00
_cell.angle_gamma   90.00
#
_symmetry.space_group_name_H-M   'P 1'
#
loop_
_entity.id
_entity.type
_entity.pdbx_description
1 polymer ?
#
loop_
_entity_poly.entity_id
_entity_poly.type
_entity_poly.pdbx_seq_one_letter_code
_entity_poly.pdbx_strand_id
1 'polypeptide(L)'
;MNSISSAFAAALAAGVLSLAPMAQAQQAVPYAQFNGWEITQIKDNGQVTACEAMRITGSEEGLFFRHDASTTGIGFSSYASAASPFPVDVEMWFDGDRSSRMTYAMQLVPDQYTFEWRTLLLPNDEPWGEIDLFANASSIHFGYDTGTGWNEVAFALSGSSRASEETFACFQNASSPPPAQPQQQSSGPNVIYGSCKLIVAGKTYVDMAAGCPIWLANDGTGTFWINTDRENYLGQYFAEVSPFGDGTAGAHWNAEPGATHAQAPLGEGFRLTGGGCWTNGNATVCAAR
;
A
#
# COMPACT_ATOMS: atom_id res chain seq x y z
N MET A 1 -86.11 37.48 19.18
CA MET A 1 -85.16 38.54 18.79
C MET A 1 -84.14 38.65 19.90
N ASN A 2 -82.90 38.21 19.66
CA ASN A 2 -81.67 38.71 20.29
C ASN A 2 -80.50 37.87 19.76
N SER A 3 -79.69 38.51 18.91
CA SER A 3 -78.45 37.98 18.35
C SER A 3 -77.33 38.08 19.39
N ILE A 4 -76.53 37.01 19.55
CA ILE A 4 -75.27 37.03 20.29
C ILE A 4 -74.16 36.68 19.29
N SER A 5 -73.36 37.67 18.94
CA SER A 5 -72.13 37.53 18.16
C SER A 5 -71.03 36.93 19.03
N SER A 6 -70.42 35.83 18.58
CA SER A 6 -69.22 35.24 19.18
C SER A 6 -68.03 35.49 18.26
N ALA A 7 -67.05 36.24 18.74
CA ALA A 7 -65.79 36.50 18.04
C ALA A 7 -64.81 35.35 18.29
N PHE A 8 -64.35 34.69 17.22
CA PHE A 8 -63.26 33.72 17.27
C PHE A 8 -61.91 34.43 17.17
N ALA A 9 -61.08 34.31 18.20
CA ALA A 9 -59.67 34.67 18.15
C ALA A 9 -58.85 33.44 17.70
N ALA A 10 -58.21 33.53 16.54
CA ALA A 10 -57.31 32.51 16.03
C ALA A 10 -55.91 32.72 16.63
N ALA A 11 -55.48 31.82 17.51
CA ALA A 11 -54.11 31.75 18.00
C ALA A 11 -53.23 31.03 16.95
N LEU A 12 -52.33 31.76 16.29
CA LEU A 12 -51.27 31.20 15.46
C LEU A 12 -50.19 30.58 16.36
N ALA A 13 -50.16 29.26 16.46
CA ALA A 13 -49.04 28.52 17.02
C ALA A 13 -47.94 28.39 15.95
N ALA A 14 -46.86 29.16 16.11
CA ALA A 14 -45.65 29.01 15.30
C ALA A 14 -44.90 27.76 15.77
N GLY A 15 -45.09 26.64 15.06
CA GLY A 15 -44.33 25.41 15.27
C GLY A 15 -42.89 25.58 14.78
N VAL A 16 -41.94 25.61 15.70
CA VAL A 16 -40.51 25.53 15.38
C VAL A 16 -40.21 24.09 14.98
N LEU A 17 -40.15 23.82 13.67
CA LEU A 17 -39.65 22.57 13.12
C LEU A 17 -38.15 22.47 13.47
N SER A 18 -37.83 21.63 14.45
CA SER A 18 -36.45 21.29 14.78
C SER A 18 -35.92 20.35 13.69
N LEU A 19 -35.07 20.88 12.80
CA LEU A 19 -34.32 20.05 11.87
C LEU A 19 -33.32 19.22 12.69
N ALA A 20 -33.53 17.91 12.75
CA ALA A 20 -32.54 17.01 13.31
C ALA A 20 -31.24 17.17 12.49
N PRO A 21 -30.06 17.30 13.13
CA PRO A 21 -28.80 17.31 12.40
C PRO A 21 -28.70 15.98 11.63
N MET A 22 -28.56 16.07 10.31
CA MET A 22 -28.23 14.90 9.50
C MET A 22 -26.86 14.39 9.96
N ALA A 23 -26.79 13.14 10.42
CA ALA A 23 -25.54 12.50 10.74
C ALA A 23 -24.60 12.60 9.53
N GLN A 24 -23.40 13.13 9.73
CA GLN A 24 -22.41 13.12 8.67
C GLN A 24 -21.99 11.68 8.42
N ALA A 25 -22.08 11.23 7.17
CA ALA A 25 -21.61 9.90 6.80
C ALA A 25 -20.11 9.77 7.08
N GLN A 26 -19.68 8.57 7.49
CA GLN A 26 -18.29 8.20 7.64
C GLN A 26 -17.50 8.54 6.35
N GLN A 27 -16.34 9.17 6.50
CA GLN A 27 -15.52 9.64 5.39
C GLN A 27 -14.20 8.89 5.34
N ALA A 28 -13.86 8.35 4.18
CA ALA A 28 -12.54 7.81 3.89
C ALA A 28 -11.68 8.89 3.20
N VAL A 29 -10.51 9.18 3.76
CA VAL A 29 -9.60 10.22 3.27
C VAL A 29 -8.23 9.61 2.99
N PRO A 30 -7.69 9.67 1.76
CA PRO A 30 -6.34 9.19 1.49
C PRO A 30 -5.31 9.87 2.40
N TYR A 31 -4.37 9.10 2.93
CA TYR A 31 -3.35 9.56 3.87
C TYR A 31 -1.93 9.45 3.30
N ALA A 32 -1.55 8.26 2.81
CA ALA A 32 -0.23 8.00 2.23
C ALA A 32 -0.30 6.86 1.19
N GLN A 33 0.67 6.81 0.29
CA GLN A 33 0.80 5.73 -0.69
C GLN A 33 2.28 5.46 -1.02
N PHE A 34 2.70 4.20 -1.00
CA PHE A 34 4.08 3.80 -1.34
C PHE A 34 4.18 2.28 -1.52
N ASN A 35 5.05 1.80 -2.43
CA ASN A 35 5.32 0.35 -2.62
C ASN A 35 4.05 -0.53 -2.79
N GLY A 36 3.00 0.02 -3.40
CA GLY A 36 1.70 -0.64 -3.54
C GLY A 36 0.82 -0.64 -2.27
N TRP A 37 1.31 -0.07 -1.17
CA TRP A 37 0.50 0.22 0.02
C TRP A 37 -0.28 1.51 -0.17
N GLU A 38 -1.56 1.49 0.19
CA GLU A 38 -2.45 2.64 0.26
C GLU A 38 -2.96 2.78 1.69
N ILE A 39 -2.75 3.94 2.29
CA ILE A 39 -3.18 4.24 3.67
C ILE A 39 -4.33 5.23 3.63
N THR A 40 -5.42 4.90 4.29
CA THR A 40 -6.66 5.68 4.33
C THR A 40 -7.03 6.02 5.78
N GLN A 41 -7.34 7.29 6.02
CA GLN A 41 -7.96 7.76 7.26
C GLN A 41 -9.47 7.51 7.21
N ILE A 42 -9.99 6.87 8.25
CA ILE A 42 -11.43 6.70 8.44
C ILE A 42 -11.90 7.74 9.45
N LYS A 43 -12.82 8.62 9.03
CA LYS A 43 -13.34 9.71 9.87
C LYS A 43 -14.83 9.54 10.15
N ASP A 44 -15.21 9.75 11.41
CA ASP A 44 -16.60 9.90 11.84
C ASP A 44 -16.76 11.28 12.50
N ASN A 45 -17.72 12.07 12.03
CA ASN A 45 -17.93 13.46 12.45
C ASN A 45 -16.64 14.31 12.47
N GLY A 46 -15.77 14.08 11.49
CA GLY A 46 -14.49 14.78 11.33
C GLY A 46 -13.34 14.26 12.22
N GLN A 47 -13.60 13.34 13.15
CA GLN A 47 -12.56 12.69 13.97
C GLN A 47 -12.09 11.40 13.33
N VAL A 48 -10.78 11.16 13.33
CA VAL A 48 -10.23 9.89 12.85
C VAL A 48 -10.58 8.79 13.85
N THR A 49 -11.28 7.76 13.37
CA THR A 49 -11.71 6.60 14.16
C THR A 49 -10.86 5.37 13.88
N ALA A 50 -10.24 5.29 12.71
CA ALA A 50 -9.27 4.27 12.35
C ALA A 50 -8.36 4.75 11.21
N CYS A 51 -7.26 4.05 11.01
CA CYS A 51 -6.46 4.12 9.80
C CYS A 51 -6.25 2.71 9.25
N GLU A 52 -6.29 2.59 7.93
CA GLU A 52 -6.21 1.31 7.22
C GLU A 52 -5.13 1.39 6.14
N ALA A 53 -4.19 0.46 6.13
CA ALA A 53 -3.22 0.24 5.08
C ALA A 53 -3.56 -1.03 4.31
N MET A 54 -3.67 -0.92 2.99
CA MET A 54 -3.99 -2.04 2.10
C MET A 54 -2.90 -2.18 1.05
N ARG A 55 -2.60 -3.43 0.67
CA ARG A 55 -1.75 -3.74 -0.48
C ARG A 55 -2.39 -4.84 -1.30
N ILE A 56 -2.84 -4.51 -2.49
CA ILE A 56 -3.43 -5.46 -3.44
C ILE A 56 -2.30 -6.05 -4.30
N THR A 57 -2.18 -7.38 -4.30
CA THR A 57 -1.12 -8.12 -5.01
C THR A 57 -1.62 -8.94 -6.20
N GLY A 58 -2.94 -9.05 -6.36
CA GLY A 58 -3.61 -9.74 -7.47
C GLY A 58 -5.04 -9.22 -7.66
N SER A 59 -5.84 -9.85 -8.52
CA SER A 59 -7.21 -9.38 -8.77
C SER A 59 -8.14 -9.49 -7.56
N GLU A 60 -7.83 -10.37 -6.61
CA GLU A 60 -8.64 -10.61 -5.38
C GLU A 60 -7.77 -10.93 -4.15
N GLU A 61 -6.45 -10.73 -4.27
CA GLU A 61 -5.49 -11.03 -3.22
C GLU A 61 -4.87 -9.75 -2.67
N GLY A 62 -4.77 -9.66 -1.35
CA GLY A 62 -4.11 -8.54 -0.73
C GLY A 62 -3.86 -8.72 0.75
N LEU A 63 -3.07 -7.79 1.29
CA LEU A 63 -2.84 -7.60 2.71
C LEU A 63 -3.58 -6.37 3.22
N PHE A 64 -4.02 -6.49 4.47
CA PHE A 64 -4.72 -5.46 5.20
C PHE A 64 -4.07 -5.26 6.57
N PHE A 65 -3.85 -4.02 6.94
CA PHE A 65 -3.38 -3.63 8.26
C PHE A 65 -4.24 -2.48 8.75
N ARG A 66 -4.87 -2.62 9.92
CA ARG A 66 -5.75 -1.60 10.50
C ARG A 66 -5.28 -1.22 11.87
N HIS A 67 -5.41 0.05 12.23
CA HIS A 67 -5.25 0.50 13.60
C HIS A 67 -6.38 1.45 14.00
N ASP A 68 -6.97 1.22 15.15
CA ASP A 68 -7.94 2.11 15.79
C ASP A 68 -7.64 2.25 17.29
N ALA A 69 -8.54 2.91 18.04
CA ALA A 69 -8.36 3.17 19.45
C ALA A 69 -8.19 1.90 20.31
N SER A 70 -8.78 0.78 19.87
CA SER A 70 -8.94 -0.44 20.67
C SER A 70 -8.13 -1.61 20.14
N THR A 71 -7.94 -1.68 18.83
CA THR A 71 -7.35 -2.84 18.18
C THR A 71 -6.38 -2.48 17.07
N THR A 72 -5.49 -3.42 16.79
CA THR A 72 -4.66 -3.49 15.59
C THR A 72 -5.02 -4.77 14.85
N GLY A 73 -5.33 -4.65 13.56
CA GLY A 73 -5.75 -5.76 12.71
C GLY A 73 -4.68 -6.12 11.69
N ILE A 74 -4.38 -7.41 11.54
CA ILE A 74 -3.63 -7.96 10.41
C ILE A 74 -4.59 -8.87 9.65
N GLY A 75 -4.83 -8.57 8.38
CA GLY A 75 -5.79 -9.31 7.56
C GLY A 75 -5.30 -9.60 6.15
N PHE A 76 -6.04 -10.47 5.49
CA PHE A 76 -5.80 -10.83 4.10
C PHE A 76 -7.12 -11.05 3.36
N SER A 77 -7.02 -10.98 2.03
CA SER A 77 -8.01 -11.54 1.12
C SER A 77 -7.33 -12.51 0.18
N SER A 78 -8.00 -13.62 -0.10
CA SER A 78 -7.67 -14.59 -1.14
C SER A 78 -8.91 -15.47 -1.40
N TYR A 79 -8.78 -16.47 -2.27
CA TYR A 79 -9.86 -17.35 -2.71
C TYR A 79 -10.71 -17.88 -1.55
N ALA A 80 -12.00 -17.54 -1.56
CA ALA A 80 -12.98 -17.98 -0.57
C ALA A 80 -12.65 -17.66 0.92
N SER A 81 -11.69 -16.77 1.18
CA SER A 81 -11.36 -16.29 2.54
C SER A 81 -12.55 -15.60 3.25
N ALA A 82 -13.48 -15.04 2.48
CA ALA A 82 -14.75 -14.45 2.95
C ALA A 82 -15.98 -15.35 2.80
N ALA A 83 -15.83 -16.63 2.45
CA ALA A 83 -16.98 -17.52 2.23
C ALA A 83 -17.79 -17.81 3.51
N SER A 84 -17.16 -17.73 4.69
CA SER A 84 -17.83 -17.89 5.98
C SER A 84 -18.01 -16.52 6.66
N PRO A 85 -19.24 -16.15 7.09
CA PRO A 85 -19.46 -14.93 7.86
C PRO A 85 -18.99 -15.06 9.32
N PHE A 86 -18.63 -16.26 9.76
CA PHE A 86 -18.17 -16.52 11.12
C PHE A 86 -16.64 -16.49 11.20
N PRO A 87 -16.07 -16.31 12.41
CA PRO A 87 -14.66 -16.56 12.63
C PRO A 87 -14.28 -17.98 12.19
N VAL A 88 -13.11 -18.12 11.56
CA VAL A 88 -12.55 -19.41 11.14
C VAL A 88 -11.13 -19.53 11.68
N ASP A 89 -10.70 -20.76 11.93
CA ASP A 89 -9.33 -21.05 12.33
C ASP A 89 -8.40 -20.84 11.13
N VAL A 90 -7.43 -19.94 11.29
CA VAL A 90 -6.40 -19.64 10.30
C VAL A 90 -5.03 -19.92 10.91
N GLU A 91 -4.26 -20.79 10.27
CA GLU A 91 -2.82 -20.95 10.54
C GLU A 91 -2.08 -19.75 9.95
N MET A 92 -1.29 -19.04 10.75
CA MET A 92 -0.45 -17.93 10.32
C MET A 92 1.00 -18.21 10.70
N TRP A 93 1.92 -17.97 9.77
CA TRP A 93 3.37 -18.07 10.01
C TRP A 93 4.15 -17.10 9.13
N PHE A 94 5.40 -16.85 9.50
CA PHE A 94 6.28 -15.90 8.82
C PHE A 94 7.47 -16.59 8.18
N ASP A 95 8.02 -15.99 7.13
CA ASP A 95 9.26 -16.41 6.47
C ASP A 95 9.30 -17.89 6.03
N GLY A 96 8.13 -18.47 5.77
CA GLY A 96 7.99 -19.87 5.39
C GLY A 96 8.23 -20.88 6.52
N ASP A 97 8.50 -20.44 7.75
CA ASP A 97 8.69 -21.32 8.90
C ASP A 97 7.35 -21.82 9.46
N ARG A 98 6.76 -22.78 8.76
CA ARG A 98 5.49 -23.41 9.17
C ARG A 98 5.58 -24.17 10.51
N SER A 99 6.80 -24.45 11.01
CA SER A 99 6.96 -25.08 12.32
C SER A 99 6.63 -24.13 13.48
N SER A 100 6.76 -22.82 13.24
CA SER A 100 6.41 -21.73 14.17
C SER A 100 4.95 -21.28 14.09
N ARG A 101 4.12 -21.94 13.26
CA ARG A 101 2.76 -21.48 12.98
C ARG A 101 1.91 -21.38 14.23
N MET A 102 1.05 -20.38 14.23
CA MET A 102 0.04 -20.13 15.24
C MET A 102 -1.34 -20.19 14.60
N THR A 103 -2.34 -20.67 15.33
CA THR A 103 -3.73 -20.73 14.85
C THR A 103 -4.56 -19.67 15.55
N TYR A 104 -5.24 -18.84 14.77
CA TYR A 104 -6.11 -17.78 15.28
C TYR A 104 -7.51 -17.91 14.72
N ALA A 105 -8.51 -17.60 15.54
CA ALA A 105 -9.87 -17.40 15.07
C ALA A 105 -9.99 -16.01 14.40
N MET A 106 -9.83 -15.95 13.08
CA MET A 106 -9.89 -14.70 12.32
C MET A 106 -11.30 -14.40 11.84
N GLN A 107 -11.76 -13.17 12.01
CA GLN A 107 -13.11 -12.71 11.65
C GLN A 107 -13.11 -11.84 10.38
N LEU A 108 -14.28 -11.59 9.81
CA LEU A 108 -14.41 -10.62 8.71
C LEU A 108 -14.46 -9.20 9.24
N VAL A 109 -13.66 -8.33 8.66
CA VAL A 109 -13.63 -6.89 8.93
C VAL A 109 -13.82 -6.17 7.59
N PRO A 110 -14.92 -5.43 7.40
CA PRO A 110 -15.09 -4.63 6.19
C PRO A 110 -14.18 -3.39 6.23
N ASP A 111 -13.63 -3.03 5.09
CA ASP A 111 -12.97 -1.72 4.89
C ASP A 111 -13.99 -0.61 4.55
N GLN A 112 -13.49 0.60 4.24
CA GLN A 112 -14.35 1.71 3.81
C GLN A 112 -15.17 1.44 2.53
N TYR A 113 -14.76 0.49 1.70
CA TYR A 113 -15.42 0.12 0.46
C TYR A 113 -16.32 -1.10 0.63
N THR A 114 -16.57 -1.52 1.88
CA THR A 114 -17.35 -2.71 2.24
C THR A 114 -16.74 -4.02 1.76
N PHE A 115 -15.46 -4.01 1.37
CA PHE A 115 -14.73 -5.21 1.03
C PHE A 115 -14.29 -5.91 2.32
N GLU A 116 -14.55 -7.22 2.42
CA GLU A 116 -14.37 -7.98 3.65
C GLU A 116 -13.00 -8.64 3.72
N TRP A 117 -12.24 -8.30 4.76
CA TRP A 117 -10.91 -8.84 5.03
C TRP A 117 -10.96 -9.89 6.14
N ARG A 118 -10.38 -11.07 5.91
CA ARG A 118 -10.19 -12.07 6.96
C ARG A 118 -9.06 -11.61 7.87
N THR A 119 -9.40 -11.23 9.10
CA THR A 119 -8.54 -10.40 9.95
C THR A 119 -8.37 -11.00 11.35
N LEU A 120 -7.12 -11.06 11.81
CA LEU A 120 -6.72 -11.19 13.20
C LEU A 120 -6.80 -9.82 13.87
N LEU A 121 -7.68 -9.66 14.85
CA LEU A 121 -7.75 -8.44 15.67
C LEU A 121 -7.03 -8.64 16.99
N LEU A 122 -6.08 -7.76 17.26
CA LEU A 122 -5.21 -7.77 18.43
C LEU A 122 -5.55 -6.55 19.30
N PRO A 123 -5.96 -6.73 20.57
CA PRO A 123 -6.14 -5.64 21.52
C PRO A 123 -4.88 -4.79 21.68
N ASN A 124 -5.03 -3.47 21.72
CA ASN A 124 -3.88 -2.54 21.85
C ASN A 124 -3.29 -2.44 23.27
N ASP A 125 -3.85 -3.15 24.25
CA ASP A 125 -3.41 -3.14 25.64
C ASP A 125 -2.25 -4.12 25.94
N GLU A 126 -1.93 -5.01 25.00
CA GLU A 126 -0.83 -5.96 25.11
C GLU A 126 0.17 -5.85 23.94
N PRO A 127 1.46 -6.12 24.18
CA PRO A 127 2.44 -6.25 23.10
C PRO A 127 2.27 -7.59 22.38
N TRP A 128 1.84 -7.54 21.13
CA TRP A 128 1.69 -8.73 20.28
C TRP A 128 2.90 -8.92 19.38
N GLY A 129 3.54 -10.09 19.46
CA GLY A 129 4.70 -10.42 18.65
C GLY A 129 4.39 -10.46 17.15
N GLU A 130 3.14 -10.71 16.78
CA GLU A 130 2.64 -10.73 15.40
C GLU A 130 2.77 -9.38 14.71
N ILE A 131 2.62 -8.27 15.45
CA ILE A 131 2.78 -6.91 14.90
C ILE A 131 4.26 -6.65 14.58
N ASP A 132 5.16 -7.07 15.46
CA ASP A 132 6.61 -6.96 15.26
C ASP A 132 7.08 -7.84 14.10
N LEU A 133 6.58 -9.07 14.02
CA LEU A 133 6.85 -9.97 12.90
C LEU A 133 6.30 -9.43 11.58
N PHE A 134 5.10 -8.84 11.56
CA PHE A 134 4.55 -8.23 10.36
C PHE A 134 5.40 -7.06 9.84
N ALA A 135 5.97 -6.26 10.73
CA ALA A 135 6.85 -5.15 10.35
C ALA A 135 8.22 -5.62 9.86
N ASN A 136 8.78 -6.70 10.42
CA ASN A 136 10.18 -7.07 10.24
C ASN A 136 10.44 -8.34 9.41
N ALA A 137 9.46 -9.21 9.23
CA ALA A 137 9.60 -10.42 8.41
C ALA A 137 9.61 -10.11 6.91
N SER A 138 10.07 -11.05 6.10
CA SER A 138 10.10 -10.94 4.63
C SER A 138 8.80 -11.41 3.98
N SER A 139 8.10 -12.36 4.59
CA SER A 139 6.81 -12.86 4.12
C SER A 139 5.89 -13.30 5.25
N ILE A 140 4.58 -13.24 4.99
CA ILE A 140 3.52 -13.79 5.84
C ILE A 140 2.73 -14.82 5.04
N HIS A 141 2.31 -15.88 5.71
CA HIS A 141 1.57 -16.99 5.12
C HIS A 141 0.30 -17.26 5.93
N PHE A 142 -0.76 -17.63 5.24
CA PHE A 142 -2.05 -17.98 5.82
C PHE A 142 -2.51 -19.33 5.27
N GLY A 143 -2.91 -20.23 6.16
CA GLY A 143 -3.51 -21.52 5.83
C GLY A 143 -4.90 -21.64 6.46
N TYR A 144 -5.90 -22.01 5.67
CA TYR A 144 -7.30 -22.05 6.12
C TYR A 144 -8.14 -23.05 5.34
N ASP A 145 -9.21 -23.56 5.96
CA ASP A 145 -10.18 -24.45 5.32
C ASP A 145 -11.41 -23.66 4.87
N THR A 146 -11.80 -23.80 3.59
CA THR A 146 -12.97 -23.12 2.99
C THR A 146 -14.24 -23.97 3.04
N GLY A 147 -14.18 -25.16 3.64
CA GLY A 147 -15.22 -26.20 3.60
C GLY A 147 -15.17 -27.06 2.34
N THR A 148 -14.42 -26.65 1.31
CA THR A 148 -14.14 -27.44 0.10
C THR A 148 -12.73 -28.02 0.09
N GLY A 149 -11.90 -27.66 1.08
CA GLY A 149 -10.52 -28.10 1.19
C GLY A 149 -9.61 -27.05 1.82
N TRP A 150 -8.39 -27.49 2.11
CA TRP A 150 -7.32 -26.64 2.62
C TRP A 150 -6.79 -25.69 1.53
N ASN A 151 -6.63 -24.43 1.88
CA ASN A 151 -6.04 -23.39 1.05
C ASN A 151 -4.86 -22.74 1.78
N GLU A 152 -3.92 -22.22 1.00
CA GLU A 152 -2.73 -21.54 1.50
C GLU A 152 -2.41 -20.35 0.59
N VAL A 153 -2.09 -19.21 1.20
CA VAL A 153 -1.68 -18.00 0.48
C VAL A 153 -0.50 -17.35 1.20
N ALA A 154 0.39 -16.73 0.43
CA ALA A 154 1.58 -16.07 0.95
C ALA A 154 1.72 -14.67 0.35
N PHE A 155 2.19 -13.73 1.15
CA PHE A 155 2.41 -12.35 0.75
C PHE A 155 3.82 -11.88 1.11
N ALA A 156 4.47 -11.18 0.19
CA ALA A 156 5.70 -10.48 0.50
C ALA A 156 5.41 -9.27 1.40
N LEU A 157 6.21 -9.08 2.44
CA LEU A 157 6.08 -7.98 3.41
C LEU A 157 6.93 -6.75 3.04
N SER A 158 7.30 -6.61 1.76
CA SER A 158 7.99 -5.42 1.25
C SER A 158 7.24 -4.13 1.63
N GLY A 159 7.87 -3.27 2.43
CA GLY A 159 7.30 -2.00 2.88
C GLY A 159 6.29 -2.10 4.04
N SER A 160 6.06 -3.27 4.63
CA SER A 160 5.12 -3.45 5.74
C SER A 160 5.53 -2.68 7.01
N SER A 161 6.83 -2.60 7.34
CA SER A 161 7.32 -1.77 8.46
C SER A 161 6.81 -0.34 8.33
N ARG A 162 7.08 0.31 7.18
CA ARG A 162 6.62 1.67 6.91
C ARG A 162 5.09 1.76 6.87
N ALA A 163 4.40 0.77 6.32
CA ALA A 163 2.92 0.74 6.29
C ALA A 163 2.32 0.70 7.69
N SER A 164 2.89 -0.10 8.59
CA SER A 164 2.46 -0.16 9.99
C SER A 164 2.76 1.16 10.71
N GLU A 165 3.98 1.70 10.60
CA GLU A 165 4.40 2.97 11.20
C GLU A 165 3.51 4.14 10.76
N GLU A 166 3.25 4.28 9.46
CA GLU A 166 2.41 5.35 8.92
C GLU A 166 0.94 5.17 9.31
N THR A 167 0.45 3.93 9.43
CA THR A 167 -0.90 3.65 9.94
C THR A 167 -1.05 4.02 11.41
N PHE A 168 -0.05 3.73 12.24
CA PHE A 168 -0.04 4.18 13.64
C PHE A 168 0.04 5.71 13.74
N ALA A 169 0.94 6.33 12.98
CA ALA A 169 1.10 7.78 12.93
C ALA A 169 -0.18 8.48 12.46
N CYS A 170 -0.84 7.91 11.45
CA CYS A 170 -2.11 8.38 10.91
C CYS A 170 -3.19 8.52 12.00
N PHE A 171 -3.30 7.54 12.90
CA PHE A 171 -4.27 7.55 13.98
C PHE A 171 -3.82 8.46 15.14
N GLN A 172 -2.57 8.34 15.58
CA GLN A 172 -2.05 9.11 16.73
C GLN A 172 -2.00 10.62 16.45
N ASN A 173 -1.60 11.02 15.24
CA ASN A 173 -1.48 12.42 14.86
C ASN A 173 -2.82 13.09 14.60
N ALA A 174 -3.93 12.34 14.56
CA ALA A 174 -5.27 12.90 14.36
C ALA A 174 -5.71 13.87 15.49
N SER A 175 -5.06 13.79 16.66
CA SER A 175 -5.30 14.69 17.80
C SER A 175 -4.57 16.04 17.68
N SER A 176 -3.60 16.14 16.77
CA SER A 176 -2.87 17.37 16.49
C SER A 176 -3.48 18.03 15.25
N PRO A 177 -3.67 19.37 15.21
CA PRO A 177 -3.93 20.03 13.95
C PRO A 177 -2.84 19.57 12.98
N PRO A 178 -3.21 19.06 11.78
CA PRO A 178 -2.26 18.40 10.93
C PRO A 178 -1.05 19.32 10.79
N PRO A 179 0.19 18.88 11.12
CA PRO A 179 1.34 19.61 10.63
C PRO A 179 1.06 19.77 9.14
N ALA A 180 1.17 21.01 8.63
CA ALA A 180 0.97 21.28 7.21
C ALA A 180 1.72 20.18 6.49
N GLN A 181 0.97 19.22 5.93
CA GLN A 181 1.60 18.07 5.31
C GLN A 181 2.53 18.72 4.29
N PRO A 182 3.82 18.37 4.23
CA PRO A 182 4.47 18.45 2.94
C PRO A 182 3.50 17.65 2.08
N GLN A 183 2.79 18.33 1.18
CA GLN A 183 2.17 17.65 0.09
C GLN A 183 3.34 16.89 -0.50
N GLN A 184 3.47 15.59 -0.21
CA GLN A 184 4.11 14.71 -1.14
C GLN A 184 3.14 14.73 -2.32
N GLN A 185 3.25 15.81 -3.11
CA GLN A 185 3.31 15.65 -4.53
C GLN A 185 4.19 14.42 -4.69
N SER A 186 3.58 13.30 -5.09
CA SER A 186 4.27 12.49 -6.06
C SER A 186 4.67 13.51 -7.12
N SER A 187 5.92 13.95 -7.05
CA SER A 187 6.49 14.72 -8.14
C SER A 187 6.43 13.69 -9.23
N GLY A 188 5.33 13.70 -10.00
CA GLY A 188 5.05 12.68 -10.99
C GLY A 188 6.30 12.43 -11.83
N PRO A 189 6.36 11.31 -12.54
CA PRO A 189 7.63 10.80 -13.01
C PRO A 189 8.53 11.88 -13.60
N ASN A 190 9.74 11.98 -13.09
CA ASN A 190 10.65 13.05 -13.47
C ASN A 190 11.88 12.49 -14.15
N VAL A 191 12.53 13.34 -14.94
CA VAL A 191 13.74 12.98 -15.65
C VAL A 191 14.85 13.83 -15.08
N ILE A 192 15.91 13.18 -14.63
CA ILE A 192 17.15 13.82 -14.25
C ILE A 192 18.23 13.50 -15.27
N TYR A 193 19.26 14.33 -15.30
CA TYR A 193 20.42 14.08 -16.15
C TYR A 193 21.64 13.84 -15.28
N GLY A 194 22.35 12.75 -15.57
CA GLY A 194 23.49 12.33 -14.78
C GLY A 194 24.40 11.38 -15.54
N SER A 195 25.10 10.53 -14.81
CA SER A 195 25.88 9.42 -15.37
C SER A 195 25.05 8.13 -15.35
N CYS A 196 25.20 7.31 -16.39
CA CYS A 196 24.58 5.99 -16.42
C CYS A 196 25.43 4.98 -17.18
N LYS A 197 25.26 3.70 -16.83
CA LYS A 197 26.00 2.59 -17.43
C LYS A 197 25.14 1.35 -17.52
N LEU A 198 25.23 0.64 -18.64
CA LEU A 198 24.63 -0.67 -18.85
C LEU A 198 25.69 -1.64 -19.39
N ILE A 199 25.98 -2.67 -18.60
CA ILE A 199 26.82 -3.80 -19.01
C ILE A 199 25.97 -5.06 -18.94
N VAL A 200 25.99 -5.87 -20.00
CA VAL A 200 25.30 -7.16 -20.06
C VAL A 200 26.27 -8.19 -20.62
N ALA A 201 26.44 -9.31 -19.91
CA ALA A 201 27.38 -10.38 -20.23
C ALA A 201 28.81 -9.85 -20.54
N GLY A 202 29.27 -8.86 -19.76
CA GLY A 202 30.58 -8.23 -19.92
C GLY A 202 30.70 -7.23 -21.08
N LYS A 203 29.66 -7.05 -21.90
CA LYS A 203 29.64 -6.05 -22.98
C LYS A 203 28.95 -4.78 -22.51
N THR A 204 29.58 -3.64 -22.76
CA THR A 204 29.01 -2.31 -22.48
C THR A 204 28.09 -1.88 -23.62
N TYR A 205 26.86 -1.51 -23.26
CA TYR A 205 25.81 -1.03 -24.17
C TYR A 205 25.50 0.46 -23.99
N VAL A 206 25.63 0.95 -22.75
CA VAL A 206 25.51 2.36 -22.39
C VAL A 206 26.68 2.70 -21.47
N ASP A 207 27.38 3.79 -21.76
CA ASP A 207 28.42 4.35 -20.90
C ASP A 207 28.46 5.86 -21.09
N MET A 208 27.73 6.57 -20.23
CA MET A 208 27.58 8.02 -20.28
C MET A 208 28.05 8.60 -18.97
N ALA A 209 29.11 9.40 -19.01
CA ALA A 209 29.66 10.04 -17.81
C ALA A 209 28.81 11.24 -17.34
N ALA A 210 28.00 11.82 -18.21
CA ALA A 210 27.09 12.93 -17.91
C ALA A 210 25.99 13.02 -18.98
N GLY A 211 24.91 13.74 -18.69
CA GLY A 211 23.83 14.00 -19.65
C GLY A 211 22.97 12.78 -19.98
N CYS A 212 23.12 11.67 -19.27
CA CYS A 212 22.24 10.53 -19.42
C CYS A 212 20.87 10.85 -18.81
N PRO A 213 19.78 10.78 -19.59
CA PRO A 213 18.43 10.91 -19.05
C PRO A 213 18.13 9.68 -18.19
N ILE A 214 17.73 9.93 -16.96
CA ILE A 214 17.31 8.91 -16.00
C ILE A 214 15.89 9.28 -15.58
N TRP A 215 14.93 8.49 -16.04
CA TRP A 215 13.54 8.63 -15.66
C TRP A 215 13.30 7.94 -14.31
N LEU A 216 12.74 8.66 -13.36
CA LEU A 216 12.40 8.16 -12.03
C LEU A 216 10.88 8.10 -11.90
N ALA A 217 10.36 6.97 -11.44
CA ALA A 217 8.91 6.81 -11.23
C ALA A 217 8.37 7.78 -10.17
N ASN A 218 9.17 8.05 -9.11
CA ASN A 218 8.82 8.89 -7.96
C ASN A 218 7.45 8.56 -7.31
N ASP A 219 7.03 7.31 -7.43
CA ASP A 219 5.82 6.73 -6.85
C ASP A 219 6.12 5.96 -5.54
N GLY A 220 7.34 6.12 -5.03
CA GLY A 220 7.84 5.42 -3.84
C GLY A 220 8.48 4.06 -4.12
N THR A 221 8.29 3.46 -5.31
CA THR A 221 8.88 2.15 -5.66
C THR A 221 10.40 2.18 -5.81
N GLY A 222 10.96 3.37 -6.06
CA GLY A 222 12.37 3.53 -6.43
C GLY A 222 12.67 3.06 -7.86
N THR A 223 11.66 2.71 -8.66
CA THR A 223 11.84 2.29 -10.05
C THR A 223 12.43 3.42 -10.88
N PHE A 224 13.42 3.09 -11.69
CA PHE A 224 14.06 4.03 -12.61
C PHE A 224 14.47 3.38 -13.92
N TRP A 225 14.55 4.21 -14.95
CA TRP A 225 14.99 3.83 -16.28
C TRP A 225 16.20 4.68 -16.64
N ILE A 226 17.22 4.09 -17.27
CA ILE A 226 18.41 4.81 -17.73
C ILE A 226 18.42 4.98 -19.24
N ASN A 227 19.01 6.07 -19.72
CA ASN A 227 19.16 6.39 -21.13
C ASN A 227 17.82 6.56 -21.88
N THR A 228 16.78 6.98 -21.16
CA THR A 228 15.47 7.35 -21.71
C THR A 228 14.72 8.27 -20.74
N ASP A 229 13.86 9.12 -21.28
CA ASP A 229 12.87 9.92 -20.55
C ASP A 229 11.44 9.34 -20.66
N ARG A 230 11.30 8.14 -21.26
CA ARG A 230 10.06 7.41 -21.64
C ARG A 230 9.21 8.05 -22.74
N GLU A 231 9.45 9.30 -23.10
CA GLU A 231 8.75 9.98 -24.21
C GLU A 231 9.58 9.93 -25.50
N ASN A 232 10.89 10.03 -25.36
CA ASN A 232 11.94 10.04 -26.36
C ASN A 232 12.98 8.98 -26.01
N TYR A 233 13.13 7.99 -26.88
CA TYR A 233 14.17 6.97 -26.76
C TYR A 233 15.47 7.55 -27.32
N LEU A 234 16.25 8.19 -26.44
CA LEU A 234 17.44 8.97 -26.78
C LEU A 234 18.69 8.13 -27.09
N GLY A 235 18.57 6.80 -27.08
CA GLY A 235 19.65 5.87 -27.41
C GLY A 235 19.16 4.51 -27.91
N GLN A 236 20.10 3.67 -28.36
CA GLN A 236 19.79 2.33 -28.87
C GLN A 236 19.40 1.36 -27.75
N TYR A 237 19.90 1.55 -26.53
CA TYR A 237 19.69 0.66 -25.41
C TYR A 237 19.32 1.44 -24.16
N PHE A 238 18.41 0.88 -23.37
CA PHE A 238 18.01 1.38 -22.07
C PHE A 238 17.69 0.20 -21.15
N ALA A 239 17.68 0.45 -19.85
CA ALA A 239 17.33 -0.54 -18.85
C ALA A 239 16.42 0.08 -17.79
N GLU A 240 15.51 -0.75 -17.29
CA GLU A 240 14.67 -0.51 -16.13
C GLU A 240 15.22 -1.29 -14.94
N VAL A 241 15.23 -0.66 -13.78
CA VAL A 241 15.50 -1.31 -12.49
C VAL A 241 14.32 -1.02 -11.58
N SER A 242 13.79 -2.09 -10.97
CA SER A 242 12.66 -2.04 -10.03
C SER A 242 13.14 -2.61 -8.68
N PRO A 243 13.55 -1.75 -7.74
CA PRO A 243 13.94 -2.17 -6.40
C PRO A 243 12.80 -2.86 -5.66
N PHE A 244 13.09 -3.90 -4.89
CA PHE A 244 12.10 -4.60 -4.06
C PHE A 244 12.03 -4.07 -2.62
N GLY A 245 12.91 -3.14 -2.26
CA GLY A 245 12.95 -2.50 -0.93
C GLY A 245 13.76 -3.26 0.13
N ASP A 246 14.25 -4.47 -0.18
CA ASP A 246 15.08 -5.34 0.67
C ASP A 246 16.58 -5.29 0.30
N GLY A 247 16.97 -4.27 -0.47
CA GLY A 247 18.31 -4.16 -1.06
C GLY A 247 18.53 -5.03 -2.29
N THR A 248 17.48 -5.69 -2.82
CA THR A 248 17.47 -6.34 -4.13
C THR A 248 16.61 -5.62 -5.15
N ALA A 249 16.73 -6.02 -6.42
CA ALA A 249 15.92 -5.48 -7.51
C ALA A 249 15.68 -6.53 -8.61
N GLY A 250 14.62 -6.31 -9.39
CA GLY A 250 14.47 -6.86 -10.73
C GLY A 250 14.98 -5.85 -11.76
N ALA A 251 15.49 -6.32 -12.90
CA ALA A 251 15.91 -5.42 -13.97
C ALA A 251 15.66 -6.02 -15.35
N HIS A 252 15.21 -5.16 -16.27
CA HIS A 252 14.94 -5.50 -17.66
C HIS A 252 15.61 -4.50 -18.58
N TRP A 253 15.82 -4.88 -19.83
CA TRP A 253 16.35 -4.01 -20.87
C TRP A 253 15.73 -4.35 -22.22
N ASN A 254 16.00 -3.51 -23.21
CA ASN A 254 15.38 -3.66 -24.52
C ASN A 254 16.02 -4.76 -25.39
N ALA A 255 17.28 -5.12 -25.14
CA ALA A 255 18.11 -6.15 -25.81
C ALA A 255 18.34 -5.99 -27.32
N GLU A 256 17.37 -5.44 -28.05
CA GLU A 256 17.43 -5.09 -29.45
C GLU A 256 17.65 -3.58 -29.60
N PRO A 257 18.65 -3.15 -30.39
CA PRO A 257 18.92 -1.72 -30.58
C PRO A 257 17.72 -1.00 -31.19
N GLY A 258 17.21 0.02 -30.49
CA GLY A 258 16.08 0.85 -30.92
C GLY A 258 14.70 0.29 -30.57
N ALA A 259 14.61 -0.89 -29.94
CA ALA A 259 13.34 -1.38 -29.39
C ALA A 259 12.83 -0.44 -28.29
N THR A 260 11.51 -0.25 -28.23
CA THR A 260 10.85 0.72 -27.34
C THR A 260 10.37 0.16 -26.01
N HIS A 261 10.64 -1.12 -25.71
CA HIS A 261 10.21 -1.78 -24.48
C HIS A 261 11.35 -2.55 -23.82
N ALA A 262 11.50 -2.43 -22.49
CA ALA A 262 12.42 -3.22 -21.68
C ALA A 262 11.79 -4.55 -21.26
N GLN A 263 11.76 -5.52 -22.16
CA GLN A 263 11.12 -6.83 -21.94
C GLN A 263 12.10 -7.96 -21.64
N ALA A 264 13.38 -7.79 -22.01
CA ALA A 264 14.36 -8.84 -21.81
C ALA A 264 14.88 -8.78 -20.36
N PRO A 265 14.84 -9.88 -19.59
CA PRO A 265 15.37 -9.89 -18.23
C PRO A 265 16.90 -9.76 -18.25
N LEU A 266 17.45 -9.01 -17.31
CA LEU A 266 18.91 -8.90 -17.09
C LEU A 266 19.46 -9.99 -16.13
N GLY A 267 18.59 -10.87 -15.67
CA GLY A 267 18.86 -11.91 -14.68
C GLY A 267 18.41 -11.52 -13.27
N GLU A 268 18.44 -12.48 -12.36
CA GLU A 268 17.98 -12.33 -10.99
C GLU A 268 19.09 -11.86 -10.04
N GLY A 269 18.71 -11.51 -8.82
CA GLY A 269 19.67 -11.26 -7.73
C GLY A 269 20.47 -9.96 -7.85
N PHE A 270 19.91 -8.92 -8.48
CA PHE A 270 20.54 -7.61 -8.45
C PHE A 270 20.65 -7.09 -7.03
N ARG A 271 21.81 -6.54 -6.69
CA ARG A 271 22.10 -5.89 -5.40
C ARG A 271 22.61 -4.48 -5.64
N LEU A 272 22.22 -3.56 -4.77
CA LEU A 272 22.77 -2.21 -4.80
C LEU A 272 24.22 -2.26 -4.32
N THR A 273 25.12 -1.68 -5.12
CA THR A 273 26.53 -1.50 -4.83
C THR A 273 26.85 -0.01 -4.74
N GLY A 274 28.06 0.31 -4.28
CA GLY A 274 28.52 1.71 -4.18
C GLY A 274 28.44 2.45 -5.52
N GLY A 275 28.19 3.76 -5.47
CA GLY A 275 28.14 4.61 -6.67
C GLY A 275 26.83 4.53 -7.47
N GLY A 276 25.74 4.01 -6.88
CA GLY A 276 24.43 3.98 -7.55
C GLY A 276 24.29 2.87 -8.59
N CYS A 277 25.03 1.78 -8.43
CA CYS A 277 25.04 0.66 -9.36
C CYS A 277 24.29 -0.55 -8.80
N TRP A 278 23.37 -1.09 -9.57
CA TRP A 278 22.77 -2.40 -9.33
C TRP A 278 23.52 -3.45 -10.13
N THR A 279 23.99 -4.50 -9.48
CA THR A 279 24.79 -5.56 -10.12
C THR A 279 24.30 -6.95 -9.76
N ASN A 280 24.37 -7.88 -10.71
CA ASN A 280 24.30 -9.33 -10.47
C ASN A 280 25.45 -10.05 -11.22
N GLY A 281 25.39 -11.37 -11.32
CA GLY A 281 26.41 -12.17 -12.02
C GLY A 281 26.47 -11.97 -13.54
N ASN A 282 25.45 -11.36 -14.16
CA ASN A 282 25.32 -11.21 -15.61
C ASN A 282 25.41 -9.75 -16.08
N ALA A 283 24.94 -8.80 -15.28
CA ALA A 283 24.68 -7.44 -15.70
C ALA A 283 24.97 -6.41 -14.60
N THR A 284 25.20 -5.18 -15.05
CA THR A 284 25.42 -4.00 -14.21
C THR A 284 24.64 -2.83 -14.79
N VAL A 285 23.81 -2.20 -13.96
CA VAL A 285 23.03 -1.01 -14.30
C VAL A 285 23.36 0.08 -13.30
N CYS A 286 23.97 1.18 -13.75
CA CYS A 286 24.31 2.31 -12.89
C CYS A 286 23.51 3.55 -13.26
N ALA A 287 23.13 4.31 -12.24
CA ALA A 287 22.54 5.64 -12.35
C ALA A 287 23.05 6.52 -11.19
N ALA A 288 23.69 7.64 -11.52
CA ALA A 288 24.14 8.61 -10.52
C ALA A 288 23.98 10.04 -11.04
N ARG A 289 23.76 10.99 -10.11
CA ARG A 289 23.73 12.43 -10.40
C ARG A 289 25.13 13.02 -10.37
#